data_AF-A0A502GQN3-F1
#
_entry.id   AF-A0A502GQN3-F1
#
_cell.length_a   1.000
_cell.length_b   1.000
_cell.length_c   1.000
_cell.angle_alpha   90.00
_cell.angle_beta   90.00
_cell.angle_gamma   90.00
#
_symmetry.space_group_name_H-M   'P 1'
#
loop_
_entity.id
_entity.type
_entity.pdbx_description
1 polymer ?
#
loop_
_entity_poly.entity_id
_entity_poly.type
_entity_poly.pdbx_seq_one_letter_code
_entity_poly.pdbx_strand_id
1 'polypeptide(L)'
;MQKLTFLGPLGHCFWATLLAAGLAGCSVGHLPQLDADYYRLVQTNDSTLARRVATVPHHRFYVEQDVPDTLLLYRPAAEPGPPLRYGLHRGQRVVLLRGEFDFDIFTLPFKIRPGREGVPAQLNTNFNAALYLGRRLDFFHLTRHQAPSGRTAPLIRTVGLGYGLFTGLGSADISPGLTRGHAAVDYEGFVVHSGAAVIYDARVFNVGAAVGIDYLLGGDADYWLYQRRPWFGLLFGLNLN
;
A
#
# COMPACT_ATOMS: atom_id res chain seq x y z
N MET A 1 54.83 -25.82 7.51
CA MET A 1 53.87 -24.83 7.00
C MET A 1 52.46 -25.36 7.26
N GLN A 2 51.75 -24.73 8.18
CA GLN A 2 50.46 -25.15 8.73
C GLN A 2 49.33 -24.99 7.70
N LYS A 3 48.53 -26.05 7.54
CA LYS A 3 47.21 -26.03 6.89
C LYS A 3 46.21 -25.34 7.84
N LEU A 4 45.61 -24.24 7.40
CA LEU A 4 44.44 -23.65 8.05
C LEU A 4 43.18 -24.11 7.29
N THR A 5 42.46 -25.04 7.89
CA THR A 5 41.07 -25.38 7.57
C THR A 5 40.14 -24.47 8.38
N PHE A 6 39.29 -23.69 7.70
CA PHE A 6 38.14 -23.03 8.33
C PHE A 6 36.85 -23.68 7.82
N LEU A 7 36.13 -24.29 8.75
CA LEU A 7 34.76 -24.79 8.67
C LEU A 7 33.82 -23.69 9.21
N GLY A 8 32.67 -23.50 8.58
CA GLY A 8 31.53 -22.83 9.22
C GLY A 8 30.53 -22.16 8.27
N PRO A 9 29.32 -22.73 8.09
CA PRO A 9 28.21 -22.08 7.38
C PRO A 9 27.36 -21.28 8.37
N LEU A 10 27.37 -19.95 8.27
CA LEU A 10 26.44 -19.06 8.97
C LEU A 10 25.95 -18.02 7.96
N GLY A 11 24.81 -18.28 7.33
CA GLY A 11 24.29 -17.40 6.29
C GLY A 11 22.79 -17.48 6.07
N HIS A 12 22.00 -17.94 7.05
CA HIS A 12 20.54 -17.98 6.96
C HIS A 12 19.90 -17.39 8.22
N CYS A 13 20.02 -16.06 8.40
CA CYS A 13 19.16 -15.34 9.36
C CYS A 13 19.13 -13.81 9.13
N PHE A 14 19.33 -13.32 7.89
CA PHE A 14 19.43 -11.87 7.63
C PHE A 14 18.30 -11.27 6.78
N TRP A 15 17.24 -12.03 6.48
CA TRP A 15 16.12 -11.55 5.65
C TRP A 15 14.84 -11.19 6.43
N ALA A 16 14.84 -11.28 7.77
CA ALA A 16 13.62 -11.06 8.57
C ALA A 16 13.52 -9.68 9.25
N THR A 17 14.49 -8.78 9.07
CA THR A 17 14.59 -7.53 9.86
C THR A 17 14.39 -6.24 9.07
N LEU A 18 13.79 -6.29 7.87
CA LEU A 18 13.51 -5.10 7.05
C LEU A 18 12.02 -4.69 7.01
N LEU A 19 11.13 -5.40 7.71
CA LEU A 19 9.68 -5.12 7.71
C LEU A 19 9.17 -4.33 8.93
N ALA A 20 10.01 -4.04 9.93
CA ALA A 20 9.54 -3.48 11.21
C ALA A 20 10.03 -2.06 11.56
N ALA A 21 10.92 -1.44 10.76
CA ALA A 21 11.55 -0.17 11.14
C ALA A 21 10.97 1.11 10.49
N GLY A 22 9.90 1.00 9.69
CA GLY A 22 9.34 2.14 8.93
C GLY A 22 8.19 2.91 9.59
N LEU A 23 7.62 2.44 10.70
CA LEU A 23 6.33 2.98 11.21
C LEU A 23 6.45 4.12 12.24
N ALA A 24 7.65 4.55 12.59
CA ALA A 24 7.88 5.57 13.62
C ALA A 24 8.36 6.88 12.99
N GLY A 25 7.51 7.57 12.23
CA GLY A 25 7.84 8.94 11.80
C GLY A 25 7.13 9.51 10.58
N CYS A 26 6.21 8.78 9.94
CA CYS A 26 5.46 9.34 8.80
C CYS A 26 4.57 10.49 9.28
N SER A 27 4.71 11.68 8.68
CA SER A 27 3.80 12.80 8.90
C SER A 27 2.40 12.39 8.48
N VAL A 28 1.57 12.02 9.46
CA VAL A 28 0.24 11.50 9.21
C VAL A 28 -0.67 12.66 8.83
N GLY A 29 -1.35 12.57 7.69
CA GLY A 29 -2.19 13.63 7.18
C GLY A 29 -3.21 14.10 8.22
N HIS A 30 -3.27 15.41 8.48
CA HIS A 30 -4.24 15.99 9.39
C HIS A 30 -5.53 16.36 8.64
N LEU A 31 -6.65 15.75 9.02
CA LEU A 31 -7.96 16.13 8.51
C LEU A 31 -8.70 17.00 9.54
N PRO A 32 -9.33 18.11 9.13
CA PRO A 32 -10.10 18.94 10.05
C PRO A 32 -11.40 18.25 10.50
N GLN A 33 -11.95 17.39 9.62
CA GLN A 33 -13.21 16.70 9.81
C GLN A 33 -13.19 15.39 9.01
N LEU A 34 -13.96 14.40 9.46
CA LEU A 34 -14.24 13.16 8.77
C LEU A 34 -15.38 13.36 7.76
N ASP A 35 -15.25 12.78 6.57
CA ASP A 35 -16.36 12.74 5.61
C ASP A 35 -17.52 11.92 6.16
N ALA A 36 -18.74 12.24 5.73
CA ALA A 36 -19.92 11.44 6.06
C ALA A 36 -19.95 10.17 5.21
N ASP A 37 -19.74 9.00 5.83
CA ASP A 37 -19.69 7.72 5.12
C ASP A 37 -19.82 6.51 6.08
N TYR A 38 -19.79 5.29 5.54
CA TYR A 38 -19.68 4.06 6.29
C TYR A 38 -18.25 3.77 6.74
N TYR A 39 -18.08 3.70 8.06
CA TYR A 39 -16.85 3.32 8.71
C TYR A 39 -17.04 2.05 9.54
N ARG A 40 -15.96 1.30 9.67
CA ARG A 40 -15.83 0.22 10.66
C ARG A 40 -15.05 0.72 11.84
N LEU A 41 -15.61 0.61 13.05
CA LEU A 41 -14.84 0.83 14.28
C LEU A 41 -13.93 -0.38 14.52
N VAL A 42 -12.62 -0.17 14.42
CA VAL A 42 -11.61 -1.23 14.53
C VAL A 42 -11.06 -1.31 15.94
N GLN A 43 -10.80 -0.14 16.56
CA GLN A 43 -10.17 -0.09 17.87
C GLN A 43 -10.65 1.14 18.64
N THR A 44 -10.83 0.97 19.95
CA THR A 44 -10.94 2.09 20.90
C THR A 44 -10.43 1.68 22.28
N ASN A 45 -9.90 2.63 23.04
CA ASN A 45 -9.61 2.45 24.46
C ASN A 45 -10.71 3.03 25.37
N ASP A 46 -11.77 3.61 24.81
CA ASP A 46 -12.92 4.09 25.57
C ASP A 46 -13.85 2.90 25.88
N SER A 47 -13.84 2.46 27.13
CA SER A 47 -14.67 1.33 27.60
C SER A 47 -16.18 1.57 27.45
N THR A 48 -16.62 2.83 27.46
CA THR A 48 -18.04 3.19 27.28
C THR A 48 -18.44 3.04 25.83
N LEU A 49 -17.62 3.56 24.91
CA LEU A 49 -17.83 3.34 23.47
C LEU A 49 -17.78 1.86 23.13
N ALA A 50 -16.76 1.14 23.62
CA ALA A 50 -16.59 -0.29 23.39
C ALA A 50 -17.83 -1.11 23.80
N ARG A 51 -18.42 -0.82 24.97
CA ARG A 51 -19.66 -1.50 25.41
C ARG A 51 -20.87 -1.16 24.52
N ARG A 52 -20.99 0.10 24.08
CA ARG A 52 -22.14 0.55 23.27
C ARG A 52 -22.14 -0.01 21.86
N VAL A 53 -20.96 -0.29 21.31
CA VAL A 53 -20.78 -0.78 19.94
C VAL A 53 -20.66 -2.29 19.84
N ALA A 54 -20.35 -2.99 20.94
CA ALA A 54 -20.17 -4.45 20.97
C ALA A 54 -21.39 -5.25 20.49
N THR A 55 -22.59 -4.65 20.53
CA THR A 55 -23.84 -5.27 20.06
C THR A 55 -24.11 -5.07 18.57
N VAL A 56 -23.26 -4.31 17.86
CA VAL A 56 -23.45 -3.98 16.44
C VAL A 56 -22.66 -4.96 15.57
N PRO A 57 -23.33 -5.72 14.67
CA PRO A 57 -22.66 -6.64 13.77
C PRO A 57 -21.54 -5.95 12.97
N HIS A 58 -20.37 -6.59 12.93
CA HIS A 58 -19.18 -6.12 12.21
C HIS A 58 -18.65 -4.73 12.61
N HIS A 59 -19.22 -4.09 13.64
CA HIS A 59 -18.89 -2.73 14.09
C HIS A 59 -18.93 -1.68 12.96
N ARG A 60 -19.85 -1.84 12.00
CA ARG A 60 -20.03 -0.89 10.89
C ARG A 60 -21.08 0.15 11.25
N PHE A 61 -20.78 1.41 10.96
CA PHE A 61 -21.65 2.56 11.22
C PHE A 61 -21.57 3.52 10.04
N TYR A 62 -22.68 4.15 9.69
CA TYR A 62 -22.60 5.40 8.96
C TYR A 62 -22.24 6.50 9.97
N VAL A 63 -21.20 7.28 9.69
CA VAL A 63 -20.63 8.25 10.63
C VAL A 63 -20.77 9.64 10.06
N GLU A 64 -21.31 10.55 10.84
CA GLU A 64 -21.32 11.98 10.56
C GLU A 64 -20.57 12.73 11.67
N GLN A 65 -20.03 13.90 11.35
CA GLN A 65 -19.32 14.75 12.30
C GLN A 65 -19.82 16.19 12.20
N ASP A 66 -20.99 16.47 12.77
CA ASP A 66 -21.59 17.82 12.71
C ASP A 66 -20.77 18.89 13.44
N VAL A 67 -20.06 18.48 14.50
CA VAL A 67 -19.14 19.35 15.25
C VAL A 67 -17.81 18.64 15.44
N PRO A 68 -16.68 19.39 15.50
CA PRO A 68 -15.35 18.79 15.46
C PRO A 68 -15.11 17.70 16.52
N ASP A 69 -15.67 17.84 17.72
CA ASP A 69 -15.43 16.91 18.82
C ASP A 69 -16.53 15.84 18.99
N THR A 70 -17.49 15.69 18.06
CA THR A 70 -18.59 14.73 18.22
C THR A 70 -18.82 13.91 16.96
N LEU A 71 -18.88 12.59 17.13
CA LEU A 71 -19.28 11.64 16.10
C LEU A 71 -20.74 11.25 16.32
N LEU A 72 -21.52 11.22 15.24
CA LEU A 72 -22.84 10.62 15.16
C LEU A 72 -22.71 9.27 14.48
N LEU A 73 -23.07 8.21 15.19
CA LEU A 73 -22.91 6.82 14.74
C LEU A 73 -24.29 6.22 14.45
N TYR A 74 -24.64 6.06 13.17
CA TYR A 74 -25.88 5.45 12.73
C TYR A 74 -25.67 3.96 12.48
N ARG A 75 -26.56 3.13 13.03
CA ARG A 75 -26.51 1.68 12.84
C ARG A 75 -27.07 1.32 11.46
N PRO A 76 -26.44 0.39 10.72
CA PRO A 76 -27.05 -0.20 9.54
C PRO A 76 -28.26 -1.04 9.99
N ALA A 77 -29.46 -0.51 9.82
CA ALA A 77 -30.71 -1.17 10.20
C ALA A 77 -31.79 -0.88 9.16
N ALA A 78 -32.77 -1.79 9.03
CA ALA A 78 -33.91 -1.62 8.13
C ALA A 78 -34.78 -0.42 8.51
N GLU A 79 -34.85 -0.10 9.81
CA GLU A 79 -35.52 1.09 10.33
C GLU A 79 -34.49 2.05 10.95
N PRO A 80 -34.49 3.34 10.57
CA PRO A 80 -33.56 4.33 11.13
C PRO A 80 -33.85 4.57 12.62
N GLY A 81 -32.92 4.20 13.49
CA GLY A 81 -32.90 4.61 14.89
C GLY A 81 -32.14 5.92 15.10
N PRO A 82 -32.29 6.59 16.27
CA PRO A 82 -31.49 7.77 16.59
C PRO A 82 -29.99 7.42 16.62
N PRO A 83 -29.10 8.32 16.17
CA PRO A 83 -27.67 8.07 16.16
C PRO A 83 -27.12 7.96 17.58
N LEU A 84 -26.12 7.11 17.76
CA LEU A 84 -25.29 7.16 18.94
C LEU A 84 -24.38 8.38 18.84
N ARG A 85 -24.67 9.39 19.67
CA ARG A 85 -23.82 10.58 19.81
C ARG A 85 -22.64 10.26 20.73
N TYR A 86 -21.42 10.41 20.21
CA TYR A 86 -20.17 10.14 20.93
C TYR A 86 -19.24 11.35 20.87
N GLY A 87 -18.98 11.96 22.04
CA GLY A 87 -17.96 13.00 22.16
C GLY A 87 -16.57 12.40 22.22
N LEU A 88 -15.62 12.96 21.47
CA LEU A 88 -14.21 12.60 21.59
C LEU A 88 -13.70 13.06 22.96
N HIS A 89 -13.12 12.14 23.74
CA HIS A 89 -12.57 12.45 25.06
C HIS A 89 -11.04 12.59 25.01
N ARG A 90 -10.49 13.42 25.90
CA ARG A 90 -9.03 13.56 26.03
C ARG A 90 -8.42 12.25 26.50
N GLY A 91 -7.32 11.83 25.87
CA GLY A 91 -6.65 10.55 26.18
C GLY A 91 -7.35 9.31 25.63
N GLN A 92 -8.55 9.46 25.04
CA GLN A 92 -9.22 8.39 24.32
C GLN A 92 -8.84 8.44 22.84
N ARG A 93 -8.70 7.27 22.25
CA ARG A 93 -8.36 6.99 20.86
C ARG A 93 -9.50 6.18 20.27
N VAL A 94 -9.92 6.60 19.08
CA VAL A 94 -10.85 5.86 18.24
C VAL A 94 -10.16 5.62 16.90
N VAL A 95 -10.23 4.39 16.39
CA VAL A 95 -9.70 4.02 15.08
C VAL A 95 -10.85 3.54 14.21
N LEU A 96 -11.15 4.34 13.20
CA LEU A 96 -12.13 4.02 12.18
C LEU A 96 -11.41 3.52 10.92
N LEU A 97 -12.03 2.61 10.21
CA LEU A 97 -11.56 2.08 8.93
C LEU A 97 -12.63 2.35 7.87
N ARG A 98 -12.24 3.00 6.78
CA ARG A 98 -13.02 3.06 5.54
C ARG A 98 -12.37 2.16 4.50
N GLY A 99 -13.19 1.39 3.80
CA GLY A 99 -12.72 0.50 2.74
C GLY A 99 -13.41 0.85 1.43
N GLU A 100 -12.66 1.16 0.40
CA GLU A 100 -13.17 1.56 -0.90
C GLU A 100 -12.57 0.72 -2.03
N PHE A 101 -13.27 0.71 -3.17
CA PHE A 101 -12.73 0.19 -4.41
C PHE A 101 -11.83 1.24 -5.02
N ASP A 102 -10.67 0.82 -5.51
CA ASP A 102 -9.62 1.71 -5.96
C ASP A 102 -9.20 1.38 -7.39
N PHE A 103 -9.18 2.39 -8.25
CA PHE A 103 -8.79 2.29 -9.64
C PHE A 103 -7.86 3.45 -9.98
N ASP A 104 -6.61 3.09 -10.29
CA ASP A 104 -5.53 4.05 -10.49
C ASP A 104 -4.71 3.70 -11.73
N ILE A 105 -3.95 4.69 -12.18
CA ILE A 105 -2.89 4.51 -13.18
C ILE A 105 -1.57 4.84 -12.51
N PHE A 106 -0.62 3.92 -12.53
CA PHE A 106 0.70 4.15 -11.95
C PHE A 106 1.85 3.75 -12.87
N THR A 107 3.02 4.27 -12.54
CA THR A 107 4.32 3.87 -13.10
C THR A 107 5.12 3.07 -12.06
N LEU A 108 6.10 2.31 -12.51
CA LEU A 108 6.96 1.41 -11.74
C LEU A 108 8.40 1.79 -12.10
N PRO A 109 8.86 2.97 -11.65
CA PRO A 109 10.14 3.53 -12.09
C PRO A 109 11.33 2.61 -11.80
N PHE A 110 11.16 1.62 -10.91
CA PHE A 110 12.17 0.61 -10.61
C PHE A 110 11.56 -0.79 -10.68
N LYS A 111 12.15 -1.63 -11.54
CA LYS A 111 11.84 -3.06 -11.67
C LYS A 111 13.13 -3.88 -11.50
N ILE A 112 13.13 -4.80 -10.55
CA ILE A 112 14.23 -5.73 -10.28
C ILE A 112 13.88 -7.09 -10.86
N ARG A 113 14.68 -7.56 -11.81
CA ARG A 113 14.60 -8.91 -12.36
C ARG A 113 15.70 -9.79 -11.73
N PRO A 114 15.35 -10.90 -11.06
CA PRO A 114 16.36 -11.79 -10.48
C PRO A 114 17.35 -12.34 -11.51
N GLY A 115 18.59 -12.63 -11.11
CA GLY A 115 19.59 -13.19 -12.03
C GLY A 115 19.19 -14.57 -12.58
N ARG A 116 19.52 -14.85 -13.84
CA ARG A 116 19.21 -16.11 -14.54
C ARG A 116 20.27 -16.45 -15.59
N GLU A 117 20.56 -17.74 -15.75
CA GLU A 117 21.42 -18.26 -16.85
C GLU A 117 22.77 -17.51 -16.98
N GLY A 118 23.41 -17.20 -15.84
CA GLY A 118 24.68 -16.47 -15.80
C GLY A 118 24.55 -14.94 -15.90
N VAL A 119 23.34 -14.43 -16.15
CA VAL A 119 23.03 -12.99 -16.10
C VAL A 119 22.76 -12.58 -14.64
N PRO A 120 23.43 -11.54 -14.13
CA PRO A 120 23.18 -11.04 -12.78
C PRO A 120 21.77 -10.43 -12.66
N ALA A 121 21.34 -10.15 -11.42
CA ALA A 121 20.08 -9.43 -11.22
C ALA A 121 20.14 -8.04 -11.88
N GLN A 122 19.04 -7.63 -12.51
CA GLN A 122 18.94 -6.38 -13.25
C GLN A 122 17.99 -5.42 -12.55
N LEU A 123 18.41 -4.17 -12.41
CA LEU A 123 17.54 -3.05 -12.05
C LEU A 123 17.23 -2.29 -13.34
N ASN A 124 15.95 -2.23 -13.69
CA ASN A 124 15.43 -1.56 -14.87
C ASN A 124 14.61 -0.34 -14.47
N THR A 125 14.82 0.75 -15.21
CA THR A 125 14.08 2.02 -15.08
C THR A 125 13.44 2.43 -16.42
N ASN A 126 13.09 1.42 -17.22
CA ASN A 126 12.47 1.59 -18.53
C ASN A 126 11.04 2.15 -18.42
N PHE A 127 10.47 2.56 -19.56
CA PHE A 127 9.09 2.99 -19.61
C PHE A 127 8.15 1.90 -19.10
N ASN A 128 7.21 2.29 -18.25
CA ASN A 128 6.11 1.42 -17.87
C ASN A 128 4.90 2.25 -17.41
N ALA A 129 3.73 1.78 -17.76
CA ALA A 129 2.46 2.30 -17.30
C ALA A 129 1.53 1.12 -17.03
N ALA A 130 0.80 1.15 -15.91
CA ALA A 130 -0.12 0.08 -15.55
C ALA A 130 -1.43 0.65 -15.03
N LEU A 131 -2.51 -0.05 -15.37
CA LEU A 131 -3.83 0.09 -14.76
C LEU A 131 -3.86 -0.78 -13.51
N TYR A 132 -4.37 -0.21 -12.43
CA TYR A 132 -4.50 -0.86 -11.14
C TYR A 132 -5.97 -1.00 -10.76
N LEU A 133 -6.31 -2.16 -10.19
CA LEU A 133 -7.64 -2.49 -9.72
C LEU A 133 -7.51 -3.16 -8.35
N GLY A 134 -8.02 -2.51 -7.31
CA GLY A 134 -7.78 -2.96 -5.95
C GLY A 134 -8.81 -2.51 -4.92
N ARG A 135 -8.41 -2.68 -3.67
CA ARG A 135 -9.11 -2.17 -2.50
C ARG A 135 -8.17 -1.25 -1.76
N ARG A 136 -8.72 -0.12 -1.29
CA ARG A 136 -8.03 0.83 -0.44
C ARG A 136 -8.65 0.81 0.95
N LEU A 137 -7.80 0.83 1.96
CA LEU A 137 -8.13 0.80 3.38
C LEU A 137 -7.57 2.06 4.04
N ASP A 138 -8.44 2.99 4.39
CA ASP A 138 -8.07 4.21 5.09
C ASP A 138 -8.33 4.07 6.60
N PHE A 139 -7.28 4.21 7.40
CA PHE A 139 -7.34 4.18 8.85
C PHE A 139 -7.33 5.59 9.41
N PHE A 140 -8.42 5.96 10.09
CA PHE A 140 -8.58 7.26 10.74
C PHE A 140 -8.37 7.10 12.23
N HIS A 141 -7.28 7.67 12.74
CA HIS A 141 -7.01 7.76 14.16
C HIS A 141 -7.52 9.10 14.69
N LEU A 142 -8.61 9.05 15.47
CA LEU A 142 -9.22 10.21 16.09
C LEU A 142 -8.80 10.30 17.55
N THR A 143 -8.26 11.44 17.93
CA THR A 143 -8.00 11.81 19.33
C THR A 143 -8.42 13.26 19.56
N ARG A 144 -8.72 13.63 20.82
CA ARG A 144 -9.01 15.03 21.17
C ARG A 144 -7.74 15.72 21.68
N HIS A 145 -7.41 16.87 21.11
CA HIS A 145 -6.31 17.72 21.56
C HIS A 145 -6.85 19.05 22.10
N GLN A 146 -6.17 19.60 23.11
CA GLN A 146 -6.41 20.96 23.59
C GLN A 146 -5.36 21.88 22.98
N ALA A 147 -5.79 22.83 22.15
CA ALA A 147 -4.90 23.86 21.64
C ALA A 147 -4.43 24.77 22.80
N PRO A 148 -3.26 25.42 22.68
CA PRO A 148 -2.79 26.40 23.67
C PRO A 148 -3.79 27.53 23.95
N SER A 149 -4.69 27.81 23.00
CA SER A 149 -5.80 28.76 23.12
C SER A 149 -6.97 28.27 24.00
N GLY A 150 -6.87 27.09 24.61
CA GLY A 150 -7.94 26.46 25.40
C GLY A 150 -9.07 25.85 24.56
N ARG A 151 -9.10 26.11 23.25
CA ARG A 151 -10.04 25.50 22.31
C ARG A 151 -9.71 24.02 22.11
N THR A 152 -10.75 23.21 21.95
CA THR A 152 -10.59 21.78 21.68
C THR A 152 -10.84 21.50 20.22
N ALA A 153 -9.99 20.67 19.64
CA ALA A 153 -10.07 20.28 18.25
C ALA A 153 -9.77 18.79 18.11
N PRO A 154 -10.44 18.10 17.17
CA PRO A 154 -10.11 16.74 16.82
C PRO A 154 -8.75 16.73 16.13
N LEU A 155 -7.89 15.80 16.54
CA LEU A 155 -6.71 15.43 15.80
C LEU A 155 -7.03 14.15 15.04
N ILE A 156 -7.44 14.30 13.78
CA ILE A 156 -7.67 13.18 12.87
C ILE A 156 -6.40 12.95 12.07
N ARG A 157 -5.82 11.76 12.22
CA ARG A 157 -4.64 11.28 11.51
C ARG A 157 -5.05 10.15 10.57
N THR A 158 -4.80 10.28 9.28
CA THR A 158 -5.14 9.26 8.27
C THR A 158 -3.92 8.54 7.69
N VAL A 159 -4.02 7.21 7.55
CA VAL A 159 -3.05 6.34 6.87
C VAL A 159 -3.80 5.44 5.89
N GLY A 160 -3.36 5.40 4.63
CA GLY A 160 -3.98 4.56 3.60
C GLY A 160 -3.13 3.33 3.26
N LEU A 161 -3.79 2.19 3.04
CA LEU A 161 -3.20 0.97 2.51
C LEU A 161 -4.04 0.43 1.35
N GLY A 162 -3.47 0.44 0.15
CA GLY A 162 -4.01 -0.17 -1.05
C GLY A 162 -3.42 -1.56 -1.31
N TYR A 163 -4.24 -2.49 -1.80
CA TYR A 163 -3.75 -3.73 -2.39
C TYR A 163 -4.64 -4.14 -3.58
N GLY A 164 -4.02 -4.70 -4.61
CA GLY A 164 -4.76 -4.99 -5.84
C GLY A 164 -3.92 -5.67 -6.91
N LEU A 165 -4.57 -5.88 -8.05
CA LEU A 165 -3.95 -6.41 -9.26
C LEU A 165 -3.68 -5.28 -10.23
N PHE A 166 -2.70 -5.48 -11.10
CA PHE A 166 -2.42 -4.54 -12.18
C PHE A 166 -2.12 -5.25 -13.49
N THR A 167 -2.35 -4.54 -14.57
CA THR A 167 -1.90 -4.91 -15.92
C THR A 167 -1.52 -3.66 -16.68
N GLY A 168 -0.53 -3.76 -17.54
CA GLY A 168 0.03 -2.59 -18.19
C GLY A 168 0.91 -2.91 -19.38
N LEU A 169 1.50 -1.84 -19.89
CA LEU A 169 2.50 -1.86 -20.94
C LEU A 169 3.82 -1.34 -20.39
N GLY A 170 4.91 -1.76 -21.00
CA GLY A 170 6.22 -1.21 -20.72
C GLY A 170 7.20 -1.57 -21.81
N SER A 171 8.46 -1.29 -21.56
CA SER A 171 9.56 -1.69 -22.42
C SER A 171 10.61 -2.52 -21.67
N ALA A 172 11.35 -3.32 -22.43
CA ALA A 172 12.45 -4.13 -21.92
C ALA A 172 13.62 -4.10 -22.92
N ASP A 173 14.83 -4.07 -22.37
CA ASP A 173 16.05 -4.26 -23.16
C ASP A 173 16.10 -5.70 -23.68
N ILE A 174 16.24 -5.84 -24.99
CA ILE A 174 16.42 -7.10 -25.70
C ILE A 174 17.80 -7.07 -26.34
N SER A 175 18.61 -8.06 -26.01
CA SER A 175 19.97 -8.20 -26.51
C SER A 175 20.30 -9.67 -26.80
N PRO A 176 21.35 -9.99 -27.57
CA PRO A 176 21.80 -11.36 -27.77
C PRO A 176 22.04 -12.08 -26.43
N GLY A 177 22.61 -11.38 -25.44
CA GLY A 177 22.85 -11.93 -24.11
C GLY A 177 21.56 -12.29 -23.35
N LEU A 178 20.47 -11.58 -23.61
CA LEU A 178 19.16 -11.81 -22.98
C LEU A 178 18.24 -12.76 -23.78
N THR A 179 18.66 -13.17 -24.97
CA THR A 179 17.87 -14.00 -25.90
C THR A 179 18.62 -15.24 -26.37
N ARG A 180 19.68 -15.66 -25.65
CA ARG A 180 20.53 -16.81 -26.01
C ARG A 180 21.10 -16.72 -27.43
N GLY A 181 21.42 -15.50 -27.86
CA GLY A 181 21.98 -15.19 -29.18
C GLY A 181 20.97 -15.11 -30.32
N HIS A 182 19.65 -15.20 -30.04
CA HIS A 182 18.63 -15.12 -31.09
C HIS A 182 18.46 -13.70 -31.64
N ALA A 183 18.38 -12.68 -30.77
CA ALA A 183 18.37 -11.30 -31.21
C ALA A 183 19.72 -10.97 -31.83
N ALA A 184 19.73 -10.49 -33.08
CA ALA A 184 20.96 -10.12 -33.79
C ALA A 184 21.51 -8.75 -33.39
N VAL A 185 20.64 -7.89 -32.85
CA VAL A 185 20.97 -6.52 -32.43
C VAL A 185 20.24 -6.19 -31.14
N ASP A 186 20.79 -5.24 -30.39
CA ASP A 186 20.15 -4.72 -29.19
C ASP A 186 18.98 -3.79 -29.58
N TYR A 187 17.83 -3.94 -28.93
CA TYR A 187 16.66 -3.10 -29.16
C TYR A 187 15.74 -3.04 -27.94
N GLU A 188 14.80 -2.09 -27.94
CA GLU A 188 13.77 -1.98 -26.90
C GLU A 188 12.49 -2.70 -27.33
N GLY A 189 12.15 -3.77 -26.62
CA GLY A 189 10.95 -4.57 -26.87
C GLY A 189 9.75 -4.10 -26.06
N PHE A 190 8.56 -4.14 -26.65
CA PHE A 190 7.31 -3.88 -25.93
C PHE A 190 6.94 -5.08 -25.05
N VAL A 191 6.60 -4.83 -23.79
CA VAL A 191 6.12 -5.86 -22.87
C VAL A 191 4.71 -5.54 -22.39
N VAL A 192 3.87 -6.58 -22.31
CA VAL A 192 2.67 -6.56 -21.48
C VAL A 192 3.07 -7.14 -20.14
N HIS A 193 2.73 -6.45 -19.05
CA HIS A 193 3.09 -6.89 -17.71
C HIS A 193 1.87 -6.88 -16.82
N SER A 194 1.79 -7.84 -15.92
CA SER A 194 0.69 -7.98 -14.97
C SER A 194 1.20 -8.51 -13.64
N GLY A 195 0.46 -8.24 -12.57
CA GLY A 195 0.90 -8.62 -11.25
C GLY A 195 -0.02 -8.14 -10.14
N ALA A 196 0.54 -8.09 -8.94
CA ALA A 196 -0.10 -7.59 -7.74
C ALA A 196 0.76 -6.50 -7.08
N ALA A 197 0.11 -5.50 -6.52
CA ALA A 197 0.77 -4.38 -5.84
C ALA A 197 0.15 -4.13 -4.47
N VAL A 198 0.98 -3.63 -3.56
CA VAL A 198 0.57 -3.05 -2.28
C VAL A 198 1.09 -1.61 -2.26
N ILE A 199 0.23 -0.66 -1.90
CA ILE A 199 0.51 0.76 -1.91
C ILE A 199 0.26 1.31 -0.51
N TYR A 200 1.22 2.04 0.02
CA TYR A 200 1.11 2.77 1.27
C TYR A 200 0.99 4.27 0.97
N ASP A 201 -0.09 4.88 1.43
CA ASP A 201 -0.40 6.30 1.24
C ASP A 201 -0.15 7.06 2.56
N ALA A 202 0.84 7.95 2.51
CA ALA A 202 1.20 8.86 3.59
C ALA A 202 0.87 10.34 3.25
N ARG A 203 -0.14 10.55 2.40
CA ARG A 203 -0.68 11.82 1.88
C ARG A 203 0.26 12.64 1.01
N VAL A 204 1.51 12.85 1.43
CA VAL A 204 2.51 13.65 0.69
C VAL A 204 3.19 12.82 -0.41
N PHE A 205 3.27 11.51 -0.20
CA PHE A 205 3.84 10.58 -1.18
C PHE A 205 3.19 9.20 -1.01
N ASN A 206 3.10 8.48 -2.11
CA ASN A 206 2.67 7.09 -2.16
C ASN A 206 3.88 6.22 -2.47
N VAL A 207 4.21 5.27 -1.60
CA VAL A 207 5.20 4.23 -1.90
C VAL A 207 4.49 2.90 -1.98
N GLY A 208 4.83 2.11 -2.98
CA GLY A 208 4.32 0.75 -3.06
C GLY A 208 5.40 -0.25 -3.44
N ALA A 209 5.04 -1.51 -3.31
CA ALA A 209 5.79 -2.63 -3.85
C ALA A 209 4.90 -3.44 -4.78
N ALA A 210 5.48 -3.96 -5.85
CA ALA A 210 4.82 -4.83 -6.81
C ALA A 210 5.59 -6.14 -6.99
N VAL A 211 4.84 -7.18 -7.30
CA VAL A 211 5.37 -8.40 -7.91
C VAL A 211 4.61 -8.63 -9.21
N GLY A 212 5.32 -8.90 -10.29
CA GLY A 212 4.68 -9.09 -11.59
C GLY A 212 5.45 -10.01 -12.50
N ILE A 213 4.88 -10.24 -13.68
CA ILE A 213 5.46 -11.00 -14.78
C ILE A 213 5.44 -10.13 -16.04
N ASP A 214 6.49 -10.25 -16.85
CA ASP A 214 6.57 -9.60 -18.16
C ASP A 214 6.30 -10.61 -19.27
N TYR A 215 5.60 -10.16 -20.31
CA TYR A 215 5.35 -10.87 -21.55
C TYR A 215 5.83 -10.00 -22.71
N LEU A 216 6.99 -10.36 -23.28
CA LEU A 216 7.53 -9.71 -24.46
C LEU A 216 6.63 -9.95 -25.67
N LEU A 217 6.35 -8.87 -26.40
CA LEU A 217 5.68 -8.91 -27.69
C LEU A 217 6.76 -8.89 -28.78
N GLY A 218 6.73 -9.86 -29.69
CA GLY A 218 7.65 -9.91 -30.83
C GLY A 218 8.24 -11.29 -31.07
N GLY A 219 9.12 -11.38 -32.08
CA GLY A 219 9.73 -12.64 -32.51
C GLY A 219 10.70 -13.25 -31.49
N ASP A 220 11.34 -12.43 -30.65
CA ASP A 220 12.30 -12.87 -29.64
C ASP A 220 11.65 -13.33 -28.32
N ALA A 221 10.32 -13.26 -28.21
CA ALA A 221 9.58 -13.56 -26.98
C ALA A 221 9.90 -14.95 -26.39
N ASP A 222 10.00 -15.96 -27.24
CA ASP A 222 10.25 -17.34 -26.81
C ASP A 222 11.70 -17.57 -26.34
N TYR A 223 12.62 -16.70 -26.76
CA TYR A 223 14.04 -16.81 -26.45
C TYR A 223 14.45 -15.91 -25.29
N TRP A 224 13.64 -14.90 -24.95
CA TRP A 224 13.94 -13.95 -23.90
C TRP A 224 13.98 -14.60 -22.51
N LEU A 225 15.09 -14.41 -21.79
CA LEU A 225 15.37 -15.00 -20.48
C LEU A 225 14.29 -14.70 -19.44
N TYR A 226 13.70 -13.51 -19.53
CA TYR A 226 12.72 -13.00 -18.56
C TYR A 226 11.27 -13.20 -18.98
N GLN A 227 11.03 -13.92 -20.08
CA GLN A 227 9.68 -14.22 -20.54
C GLN A 227 8.88 -14.99 -19.47
N ARG A 228 7.75 -14.41 -19.05
CA ARG A 228 6.86 -14.95 -18.00
C ARG A 228 7.60 -15.24 -16.69
N ARG A 229 8.69 -14.52 -16.42
CA ARG A 229 9.45 -14.66 -15.16
C ARG A 229 9.04 -13.57 -14.17
N PRO A 230 9.05 -13.87 -12.87
CA PRO A 230 8.69 -12.90 -11.85
C PRO A 230 9.74 -11.80 -11.75
N TRP A 231 9.28 -10.59 -11.44
CA TRP A 231 10.08 -9.43 -11.10
C TRP A 231 9.46 -8.71 -9.89
N PHE A 232 10.27 -7.90 -9.22
CA PHE A 232 9.84 -7.06 -8.09
C PHE A 232 9.91 -5.59 -8.47
N GLY A 233 8.90 -4.80 -8.15
CA GLY A 233 8.87 -3.38 -8.49
C GLY A 233 8.71 -2.51 -7.26
N LEU A 234 9.19 -1.27 -7.35
CA LEU A 234 8.85 -0.21 -6.42
C LEU A 234 7.99 0.82 -7.14
N LEU A 235 6.89 1.19 -6.49
CA LEU A 235 5.98 2.22 -6.95
C LEU A 235 6.29 3.51 -6.20
N PHE A 236 6.30 4.61 -6.93
CA PHE A 236 6.37 5.95 -6.38
C PHE A 236 5.29 6.79 -7.05
N GLY A 237 4.30 7.21 -6.27
CA GLY A 237 3.28 8.16 -6.69
C GLY A 237 3.50 9.47 -5.97
N LEU A 238 3.52 10.58 -6.72
CA LEU A 238 3.28 11.89 -6.13
C LEU A 238 1.77 12.06 -6.02
N ASN A 239 1.29 12.40 -4.84
CA ASN A 239 -0.10 12.82 -4.69
C ASN A 239 -0.22 14.19 -5.36
N LEU A 240 -0.97 14.29 -6.46
CA LEU A 240 -1.12 15.52 -7.24
C LEU A 240 -2.30 16.38 -6.77
N ASN A 241 -2.82 16.11 -5.56
CA ASN A 241 -3.98 16.79 -4.99
C ASN A 241 -3.61 17.97 -4.08
#